data_AF-A0A5E6VE69-F1
#
_entry.id   AF-A0A5E6VE69-F1
#
_cell.length_a   1.000
_cell.length_b   1.000
_cell.length_c   1.000
_cell.angle_alpha   90.00
_cell.angle_beta   90.00
_cell.angle_gamma   90.00
#
_symmetry.space_group_name_H-M   'P 1'
#
loop_
_entity.id
_entity.type
_entity.pdbx_description
1 polymer ?
#
loop_
_entity_poly.entity_id
_entity_poly.type
_entity_poly.pdbx_seq_one_letter_code
_entity_poly.pdbx_strand_id
1 'polypeptide(L)'
;MKITDELAELNEELLAIAQAFLERHESEGEAGDQVLFCRAVRHLQNMDVPMHLAEKLVSRAYGVLKSCNDRRRLDIDASSETVAVVTDPANGLTWAVPVGLIVKHIINSPNNRRLRLVES
;
A
#
# COMPACT_ATOMS: atom_id res chain seq x y z
N MET A 1 4.36 35.89 -5.97
CA MET A 1 4.11 34.80 -5.02
C MET A 1 2.83 33.98 -5.32
N LYS A 2 1.99 34.33 -6.31
CA LYS A 2 0.70 33.64 -6.55
C LYS A 2 0.78 32.36 -7.41
N ILE A 3 1.63 32.36 -8.44
CA ILE A 3 1.72 31.26 -9.43
C ILE A 3 2.32 29.97 -8.83
N THR A 4 3.23 30.12 -7.87
CA THR A 4 3.85 28.99 -7.16
C THR A 4 2.85 28.25 -6.27
N ASP A 5 1.89 28.97 -5.71
CA ASP A 5 0.90 28.42 -4.78
C ASP A 5 -0.18 27.68 -5.57
N GLU A 6 -0.65 28.24 -6.69
CA GLU A 6 -1.61 27.58 -7.61
C GLU A 6 -1.05 26.28 -8.21
N LEU A 7 0.24 26.25 -8.55
CA LEU A 7 0.91 25.03 -9.04
C LEU A 7 1.06 23.97 -7.94
N ALA A 8 1.26 24.40 -6.69
CA ALA A 8 1.33 23.48 -5.55
C ALA A 8 -0.04 22.86 -5.25
N GLU A 9 -1.11 23.67 -5.27
CA GLU A 9 -2.49 23.20 -5.10
C GLU A 9 -2.86 22.19 -6.19
N LEU A 10 -2.58 22.51 -7.46
CA LEU A 10 -2.82 21.58 -8.57
C LEU A 10 -2.06 20.26 -8.41
N ASN A 11 -0.82 20.30 -7.96
CA ASN A 11 -0.02 19.08 -7.73
C ASN A 11 -0.59 18.23 -6.59
N GLU A 12 -1.14 18.84 -5.54
CA GLU A 12 -1.80 18.10 -4.45
C GLU A 12 -3.14 17.50 -4.90
N GLU A 13 -3.90 18.18 -5.77
CA GLU A 13 -5.10 17.60 -6.40
C GLU A 13 -4.75 16.39 -7.27
N LEU A 14 -3.74 16.53 -8.15
CA LEU A 14 -3.27 15.42 -8.99
C LEU A 14 -2.70 14.26 -8.17
N LEU A 15 -2.06 14.55 -7.04
CA LEU A 15 -1.62 13.52 -6.10
C LEU A 15 -2.81 12.76 -5.49
N ALA A 16 -3.85 13.46 -5.05
CA ALA A 16 -5.05 12.85 -4.49
C ALA A 16 -5.77 11.98 -5.54
N ILE A 17 -5.83 12.43 -6.80
CA ILE A 17 -6.37 11.63 -7.91
C ILE A 17 -5.56 10.35 -8.10
N ALA A 18 -4.22 10.44 -8.09
CA ALA A 18 -3.35 9.27 -8.21
C ALA A 18 -3.55 8.28 -7.05
N GLN A 19 -3.66 8.77 -5.81
CA GLN A 19 -3.93 7.95 -4.63
C GLN A 19 -5.26 7.21 -4.76
N ALA A 20 -6.34 7.92 -5.07
CA ALA A 20 -7.67 7.33 -5.22
C ALA A 20 -7.73 6.32 -6.38
N PHE A 21 -6.93 6.51 -7.44
CA PHE A 21 -6.80 5.51 -8.50
C PHE A 21 -6.10 4.25 -7.98
N LEU A 22 -4.96 4.39 -7.31
CA LEU A 22 -4.19 3.26 -6.79
C LEU A 22 -4.98 2.45 -5.76
N GLU A 23 -5.65 3.11 -4.81
CA GLU A 23 -6.47 2.46 -3.77
C GLU A 23 -7.62 1.64 -4.36
N ARG A 24 -8.30 2.16 -5.39
CA ARG A 24 -9.42 1.47 -6.05
C ARG A 24 -8.98 0.23 -6.83
N HIS A 25 -7.75 0.23 -7.34
CA HIS A 25 -7.27 -0.81 -8.25
C HIS A 25 -6.21 -1.74 -7.63
N GLU A 26 -5.81 -1.52 -6.36
CA GLU A 26 -4.82 -2.38 -5.68
C GLU A 26 -5.33 -3.82 -5.50
N SER A 27 -6.61 -4.01 -5.19
CA SER A 27 -7.21 -5.33 -4.98
C SER A 27 -7.46 -6.14 -6.26
N GLU A 28 -7.23 -5.55 -7.45
CA GLU A 28 -7.42 -6.24 -8.73
C GLU A 28 -6.35 -7.31 -9.00
N GLY A 29 -5.37 -7.47 -8.10
CA GLY A 29 -4.73 -8.74 -7.70
C GLY A 29 -3.82 -9.47 -8.70
N GLU A 30 -4.13 -9.47 -10.00
CA GLU A 30 -3.46 -10.36 -10.96
C GLU A 30 -2.36 -9.69 -11.79
N ALA A 31 -2.38 -8.36 -11.91
CA ALA A 31 -1.49 -7.64 -12.81
C ALA A 31 -0.12 -7.26 -12.18
N GLY A 32 0.00 -7.31 -10.85
CA GLY A 32 1.22 -6.95 -10.12
C GLY A 32 1.46 -5.44 -9.99
N ASP A 33 2.26 -5.08 -8.99
CA ASP A 33 2.56 -3.70 -8.56
C ASP A 33 3.07 -2.80 -9.70
N GLN A 34 3.93 -3.33 -10.58
CA GLN A 34 4.46 -2.58 -11.73
C GLN A 34 3.36 -2.20 -12.74
N VAL A 35 2.40 -3.10 -12.97
CA VAL A 35 1.31 -2.82 -13.93
C VAL A 35 0.33 -1.82 -13.33
N LEU A 36 0.03 -1.93 -12.03
CA LEU A 36 -0.76 -0.92 -11.31
C LEU A 36 -0.12 0.47 -11.39
N PHE A 37 1.19 0.56 -11.17
CA PHE A 37 1.94 1.80 -11.32
C PHE A 37 1.82 2.38 -12.73
N CYS A 38 2.11 1.58 -13.76
CA CYS A 38 2.00 2.02 -15.16
C CYS A 38 0.59 2.47 -15.54
N ARG A 39 -0.46 1.81 -15.02
CA ARG A 39 -1.86 2.20 -15.22
C ARG A 39 -2.17 3.56 -14.58
N ALA A 40 -1.68 3.81 -13.37
CA ALA A 40 -1.87 5.08 -12.69
C ALA A 40 -1.13 6.23 -13.39
N VAL A 41 0.10 6.00 -13.89
CA VAL A 41 0.83 6.99 -14.70
C VAL A 41 0.05 7.32 -15.96
N ARG A 42 -0.44 6.31 -16.68
CA ARG A 42 -1.27 6.51 -17.87
C ARG A 42 -2.57 7.26 -17.57
N HIS A 43 -3.18 7.01 -16.40
CA HIS A 43 -4.38 7.71 -15.98
C HIS A 43 -4.15 9.23 -15.86
N LEU A 44 -3.04 9.65 -15.24
CA LEU A 44 -2.68 11.06 -15.17
C LEU A 44 -2.28 11.65 -16.54
N GLN A 45 -1.59 10.88 -17.38
CA GLN A 45 -1.26 11.33 -18.75
C GLN A 45 -2.52 11.60 -19.59
N ASN A 46 -3.59 10.82 -19.39
CA ASN A 46 -4.89 11.07 -20.04
C ASN A 46 -5.59 12.36 -19.53
N MET A 47 -5.08 12.96 -18.45
CA MET A 47 -5.50 14.25 -17.92
C MET A 47 -4.50 15.36 -18.27
N ASP A 48 -3.73 15.17 -19.35
CA ASP A 48 -2.71 16.10 -19.86
C ASP A 48 -1.55 16.38 -18.90
N VAL A 49 -1.32 15.51 -17.90
CA VAL A 49 -0.15 15.62 -17.01
C VAL A 49 1.11 15.13 -17.74
N PRO A 50 2.20 15.92 -17.79
CA PRO A 50 3.45 15.49 -18.40
C PRO A 50 4.00 14.22 -17.77
N MET A 51 4.57 13.31 -18.58
CA MET A 51 5.05 11.99 -18.14
C MET A 51 5.93 12.05 -16.88
N HIS A 52 6.93 12.92 -16.86
CA HIS A 52 7.85 13.06 -15.72
C HIS A 52 7.13 13.49 -14.42
N LEU A 53 6.09 14.32 -14.53
CA LEU A 53 5.31 14.78 -13.39
C LEU A 53 4.35 13.67 -12.94
N ALA A 54 3.70 12.97 -13.88
CA ALA A 54 2.84 11.84 -13.59
C ALA A 54 3.61 10.72 -12.87
N GLU A 55 4.80 10.34 -13.35
CA GLU A 55 5.66 9.35 -12.69
C GLU A 55 6.06 9.77 -11.27
N LYS A 56 6.42 11.04 -11.08
CA LYS A 56 6.77 11.59 -9.76
C LYS A 56 5.58 11.54 -8.79
N LEU A 57 4.41 11.99 -9.23
CA LEU A 57 3.20 12.01 -8.41
C LEU A 57 2.72 10.60 -8.07
N VAL A 58 2.72 9.69 -9.05
CA VAL A 58 2.35 8.29 -8.83
C VAL A 58 3.36 7.59 -7.93
N SER A 59 4.67 7.85 -8.06
CA SER A 59 5.69 7.33 -7.13
C SER A 59 5.45 7.79 -5.69
N ARG A 60 5.13 9.07 -5.49
CA ARG A 60 4.75 9.59 -4.16
C ARG A 60 3.48 8.93 -3.64
N ALA A 61 2.42 8.87 -4.45
CA ALA A 61 1.13 8.26 -4.08
C ALA A 61 1.28 6.76 -3.75
N TYR A 62 2.06 6.04 -4.55
CA TYR A 62 2.35 4.63 -4.37
C TYR A 62 3.19 4.37 -3.12
N GLY A 63 4.18 5.21 -2.84
CA GLY A 63 4.92 5.17 -1.58
C GLY A 63 4.01 5.36 -0.36
N VAL A 64 3.07 6.29 -0.43
CA VAL A 64 2.03 6.45 0.61
C VAL A 64 1.19 5.18 0.74
N LEU A 65 0.66 4.65 -0.36
CA LEU A 65 -0.16 3.43 -0.36
C LEU A 65 0.57 2.23 0.25
N LYS A 66 1.83 1.97 -0.15
CA LYS A 66 2.60 0.84 0.42
C LYS A 66 3.01 1.08 1.86
N SER A 67 3.36 2.31 2.24
CA SER A 67 3.55 2.68 3.65
C SER A 67 2.27 2.56 4.49
N CYS A 68 1.10 2.59 3.85
CA CYS A 68 -0.20 2.28 4.46
C CYS A 68 -0.43 0.77 4.54
N ASN A 69 -0.02 -0.01 3.54
CA ASN A 69 -0.27 -1.45 3.51
C ASN A 69 0.66 -2.23 4.47
N ASP A 70 1.86 -1.71 4.74
CA ASP A 70 2.73 -2.17 5.84
C ASP A 70 2.19 -1.82 7.24
N ARG A 71 1.01 -1.18 7.35
CA ARG A 71 0.41 -0.79 8.65
C ARG A 71 -0.41 -1.87 9.31
N ARG A 72 -0.62 -3.03 8.71
CA ARG A 72 -1.25 -4.14 9.44
C ARG A 72 -0.36 -4.50 10.62
N ARG A 73 -0.84 -4.18 11.82
CA ARG A 73 -0.09 -4.33 13.06
C ARG A 73 -0.67 -5.49 13.85
N LEU A 74 0.20 -6.26 14.49
CA LEU A 74 -0.23 -7.18 15.51
C LEU A 74 -0.68 -6.37 16.74
N ASP A 75 -1.94 -6.53 17.12
CA ASP A 75 -2.49 -6.00 18.35
C ASP A 75 -2.13 -6.95 19.49
N ILE A 76 -1.10 -6.59 20.26
CA ILE A 76 -0.54 -7.45 21.30
C ILE A 76 -1.54 -7.62 22.45
N ASP A 77 -2.27 -6.57 22.80
CA ASP A 77 -3.19 -6.56 23.94
C ASP A 77 -4.46 -7.38 23.66
N ALA A 78 -4.94 -7.37 22.41
CA ALA A 78 -6.07 -8.18 21.98
C ALA A 78 -5.70 -9.63 21.59
N SER A 79 -4.42 -9.91 21.39
CA SER A 79 -3.92 -11.25 21.04
C SER A 79 -3.85 -12.18 22.24
N SER A 80 -3.84 -13.48 21.96
CA SER A 80 -3.63 -14.53 22.96
C SER A 80 -2.62 -15.56 22.45
N GLU A 81 -2.27 -16.53 23.28
CA GLU A 81 -1.33 -17.60 22.94
C GLU A 81 -1.74 -18.39 21.68
N THR A 82 -3.04 -18.47 21.37
CA THR A 82 -3.56 -19.28 20.26
C THR A 82 -4.19 -18.46 19.13
N VAL A 83 -4.33 -17.15 19.30
CA VAL A 83 -4.97 -16.25 18.33
C VAL A 83 -4.17 -14.95 18.21
N ALA A 84 -3.67 -14.67 17.01
CA ALA A 84 -3.06 -13.40 16.66
C ALA A 84 -4.14 -12.45 16.13
N VAL A 85 -4.24 -11.27 16.74
CA VAL A 85 -5.16 -10.22 16.32
C VAL A 85 -4.38 -9.20 15.50
N VAL A 86 -4.77 -9.02 14.23
CA VAL A 86 -4.15 -8.05 13.33
C VAL A 86 -5.12 -6.92 13.11
N THR A 87 -4.67 -5.69 13.31
CA THR A 87 -5.47 -4.48 13.12
C THR A 87 -4.86 -3.62 12.03
N ASP A 88 -5.73 -3.08 11.17
CA ASP A 88 -5.38 -2.00 10.25
C ASP A 88 -5.76 -0.65 10.89
N PRO A 89 -4.77 0.15 11.32
CA PRO A 89 -5.04 1.42 11.99
C PRO A 89 -5.60 2.49 11.05
N ALA A 90 -5.58 2.29 9.73
CA ALA A 90 -6.10 3.25 8.77
C ALA A 90 -7.64 3.22 8.68
N ASN A 91 -8.24 2.04 8.83
CA ASN A 91 -9.71 1.85 8.75
C ASN A 91 -10.34 1.24 10.01
N GLY A 92 -9.52 0.84 10.99
CA GLY A 92 -9.97 0.26 12.25
C GLY A 92 -10.46 -1.18 12.14
N LEU A 93 -10.23 -1.85 11.01
CA LEU A 93 -10.59 -3.25 10.85
C LEU A 93 -9.63 -4.15 11.62
N THR A 94 -10.20 -5.17 12.27
CA THR A 94 -9.46 -6.13 13.07
C THR A 94 -9.82 -7.54 12.65
N TRP A 95 -8.80 -8.39 12.51
CA TRP A 95 -8.95 -9.79 12.11
C TRP A 95 -8.30 -10.69 13.15
N ALA A 96 -9.04 -11.68 13.62
CA ALA A 96 -8.52 -12.74 14.48
C ALA A 96 -8.03 -13.91 13.62
N VAL A 97 -6.74 -14.23 13.74
CA VAL A 97 -6.10 -15.31 13.00
C VAL A 97 -5.60 -16.36 13.99
N PRO A 98 -6.15 -17.58 13.98
CA PRO A 98 -5.60 -18.67 14.79
C PRO A 98 -4.13 -18.94 14.46
N VAL A 99 -3.28 -19.01 15.48
CA VAL A 99 -1.83 -19.22 15.33
C VAL A 99 -1.53 -20.51 14.57
N GLY A 100 -2.34 -21.56 14.78
CA GLY A 100 -2.21 -22.83 14.05
C GLY A 100 -2.33 -22.67 12.53
N LEU A 101 -3.11 -21.70 12.04
CA LEU A 101 -3.21 -21.41 10.60
C LEU A 101 -1.97 -20.69 10.07
N ILE A 102 -1.36 -19.81 10.87
CA ILE A 102 -0.08 -19.17 10.53
C ILE A 102 1.01 -20.24 10.42
N VAL A 103 1.09 -21.13 11.40
CA VAL A 103 2.06 -22.24 11.38
C VAL A 103 1.87 -23.11 10.14
N LYS A 104 0.62 -23.51 9.84
CA LYS A 104 0.29 -24.37 8.71
C LYS A 104 0.65 -23.74 7.36
N HIS A 105 0.26 -22.49 7.13
CA HIS A 105 0.31 -21.88 5.79
C HIS A 105 1.55 -21.04 5.53
N ILE A 106 2.22 -20.54 6.58
CA ILE A 106 3.39 -19.69 6.46
C ILE A 106 4.64 -20.45 6.89
N ILE A 107 4.68 -20.93 8.14
CA ILE A 107 5.90 -21.56 8.70
C ILE A 107 6.19 -22.91 8.05
N ASN A 108 5.18 -23.76 7.89
CA ASN A 108 5.33 -25.08 7.29
C ASN A 108 5.12 -25.07 5.77
N SER A 109 5.05 -23.88 5.15
CA SER A 109 4.91 -23.76 3.70
C SER A 109 6.15 -24.34 3.00
N PRO A 110 5.99 -25.10 1.91
CA PRO A 110 7.12 -25.60 1.13
C PRO A 110 8.01 -24.49 0.55
N ASN A 111 7.48 -23.27 0.43
CA ASN A 111 8.21 -22.08 -0.02
C ASN A 111 8.79 -21.23 1.12
N ASN A 112 8.73 -21.68 2.38
CA ASN A 112 9.31 -20.94 3.49
C ASN A 112 10.85 -20.95 3.41
N ARG A 113 11.40 -19.96 2.71
CA ARG A 113 12.83 -19.66 2.73
C ARG A 113 13.17 -19.16 4.12
N ARG A 114 13.70 -20.06 4.97
CA ARG A 114 14.22 -19.82 6.33
C ARG A 114 14.44 -18.33 6.63
N LEU A 115 13.63 -17.79 7.55
CA LEU A 115 13.79 -16.44 8.07
C LEU A 115 15.25 -16.23 8.52
N ARG A 116 15.91 -15.21 7.95
CA ARG A 116 17.14 -14.64 8.51
C ARG A 116 16.75 -13.46 9.37
N LEU A 117 17.32 -13.37 10.57
CA LEU A 117 17.26 -12.16 11.38
C LEU A 117 17.82 -11.01 10.52
N VAL A 118 17.00 -9.99 10.25
CA VAL A 118 17.50 -8.71 9.73
C VAL A 118 17.80 -7.89 10.97
N GLU A 119 19.08 -7.78 11.30
CA GLU A 119 19.54 -6.90 12.37
C GLU A 119 19.26 -5.43 11.99
N SER A 120 18.93 -4.64 13.00
CA SER A 120 18.60 -3.21 12.89
C SER A 120 19.81 -2.36 12.50
#